data_AF-A0AB34JXK9-F1
#
_entry.id   AF-A0AB34JXK9-F1
#
_cell.length_a   1.000
_cell.length_b   1.000
_cell.length_c   1.000
_cell.angle_alpha   90.00
_cell.angle_beta   90.00
_cell.angle_gamma   90.00
#
_symmetry.space_group_name_H-M   'P 1'
#
loop_
_entity.id
_entity.type
_entity.pdbx_description
1 polymer ?
#
loop_
_entity_poly.entity_id
_entity_poly.type
_entity_poly.pdbx_seq_one_letter_code
_entity_poly.pdbx_strand_id
1 'polypeptide(L)'
;MLAAAQAGNASAVQQALLQGERHDTRDPQGYTALHLAAKGGHANCIQLLLSAQADVNLRHEKTDATALVFAAMTGHAAACQLLLQAGARADIATRKNKTALGLAQEKGHAEVVALLQGGGGGGGAGGAPTAGFFGSPPAASPFFAAPPAASPCAFAPSAPPAASPCAFAPTAPAAASPCAFAPSAPSAASACAFAPSVPSAAPPPVFSPPAAAAAPGPTFPTPPRTSASARALPSPPADSVSDLSFCGGADLLAAASWDGTVRLWDVQRAAASPALIATYCHTEPVLCTAWEPTGRCVYSGGGDHAVRSFDHMAETLSLLGEHSAPVSCMRTCPEHPSVVFTGGWDKNFICWDNRAASKVSTISMVERVYSLDVRWPIAALSTASAGSVFLIDMRKQSSPPQACPVHAQIARYPPRSIALFPPKLFDEGAGVCVGSYEGRVAVHFLSADGVPKTSPAASSGLPVKWGETFQFKCHRSKAPPKAGTSQPVETLYAVTSMAFHPTRFGALATAGSDGEVMLWDIVKRMKLSQLVQPAAGGPPVGVPAIAFSRTGDLLAFARSDDWSGGEEQYKRLGSAGHRDDVMVLAVPPEQ
;
A
#
# COMPACT_ATOMS: atom_id res chain seq x y z
N MET A 1 -0.62 -37.97 7.85
CA MET A 1 -1.83 -37.13 7.57
C MET A 1 -3.03 -37.88 6.98
N LEU A 2 -2.88 -38.66 5.90
CA LEU A 2 -4.00 -39.28 5.15
C LEU A 2 -4.95 -40.15 6.01
N ALA A 3 -4.40 -41.06 6.82
CA ALA A 3 -5.19 -41.91 7.71
C ALA A 3 -5.95 -41.10 8.78
N ALA A 4 -5.35 -40.02 9.29
CA ALA A 4 -5.97 -39.12 10.26
C ALA A 4 -7.15 -38.34 9.64
N ALA A 5 -6.98 -37.86 8.40
CA ALA A 5 -8.04 -37.17 7.66
C ALA A 5 -9.22 -38.10 7.33
N GLN A 6 -8.95 -39.38 7.03
CA GLN A 6 -10.00 -40.40 6.83
C GLN A 6 -10.78 -40.70 8.11
N ALA A 7 -10.08 -40.79 9.25
CA ALA A 7 -10.68 -41.05 10.56
C ALA A 7 -11.35 -39.82 11.20
N GLY A 8 -11.19 -38.62 10.61
CA GLY A 8 -11.72 -37.37 11.14
C GLY A 8 -10.95 -36.83 12.36
N ASN A 9 -9.75 -37.34 12.62
CA ASN A 9 -8.93 -36.91 13.76
C ASN A 9 -8.19 -35.60 13.44
N ALA A 10 -8.87 -34.48 13.70
CA ALA A 10 -8.37 -33.13 13.45
C ALA A 10 -7.02 -32.85 14.16
N SER A 11 -6.85 -33.32 15.40
CA SER A 11 -5.62 -33.11 16.18
C SER A 11 -4.42 -33.80 15.52
N ALA A 12 -4.59 -35.03 15.03
CA ALA A 12 -3.53 -35.74 14.32
C ALA A 12 -3.24 -35.13 12.93
N VAL A 13 -4.25 -34.55 12.26
CA VAL A 13 -4.05 -33.77 11.02
C VAL A 13 -3.25 -32.51 11.30
N GLN A 14 -3.59 -31.77 12.37
CA GLN A 14 -2.87 -30.56 12.78
C GLN A 14 -1.40 -30.87 13.15
N GLN A 15 -1.14 -31.94 13.90
CA GLN A 15 0.21 -32.37 14.23
C GLN A 15 1.03 -32.72 12.99
N ALA A 16 0.44 -33.44 12.02
CA ALA A 16 1.11 -33.77 10.77
C ALA A 16 1.45 -32.52 9.94
N LEU A 17 0.56 -31.53 9.90
CA LEU A 17 0.81 -30.24 9.25
C LEU A 17 1.95 -29.46 9.93
N LEU A 18 1.99 -29.45 11.26
CA LEU A 18 3.07 -28.82 12.04
C LEU A 18 4.43 -29.52 11.84
N GLN A 19 4.43 -30.83 11.59
CA GLN A 19 5.62 -31.60 11.25
C GLN A 19 6.10 -31.39 9.80
N GLY A 20 5.41 -30.55 9.02
CA GLY A 20 5.79 -30.23 7.65
C GLY A 20 5.41 -31.31 6.62
N GLU A 21 4.51 -32.25 6.96
CA GLU A 21 3.97 -33.17 5.97
C GLU A 21 3.22 -32.37 4.89
N ARG A 22 3.47 -32.70 3.62
CA ARG A 22 2.80 -32.02 2.50
C ARG A 22 1.33 -32.43 2.40
N HIS A 23 0.44 -31.45 2.36
CA HIS A 23 -1.02 -31.64 2.31
C HIS A 23 -1.54 -32.15 0.95
N ASP A 24 -0.72 -32.08 -0.10
CA ASP A 24 -1.02 -32.54 -1.47
C ASP A 24 -0.63 -34.01 -1.72
N THR A 25 -0.06 -34.68 -0.71
CA THR A 25 0.30 -36.10 -0.78
C THR A 25 -0.91 -36.96 -1.14
N ARG A 26 -0.66 -37.95 -2.02
CA ARG A 26 -1.68 -38.90 -2.46
C ARG A 26 -1.43 -40.29 -1.89
N ASP A 27 -2.50 -40.97 -1.51
CA ASP A 27 -2.46 -42.41 -1.21
C ASP A 27 -2.28 -43.25 -2.49
N PRO A 28 -1.99 -44.56 -2.40
CA PRO A 28 -1.87 -45.44 -3.57
C PRO A 28 -3.12 -45.53 -4.47
N GLN A 29 -4.26 -45.08 -3.97
CA GLN A 29 -5.54 -45.06 -4.67
C GLN A 29 -5.77 -43.73 -5.41
N GLY A 30 -5.00 -42.68 -5.08
CA GLY A 30 -5.05 -41.35 -5.69
C GLY A 30 -5.76 -40.28 -4.84
N TYR A 31 -6.11 -40.58 -3.58
CA TYR A 31 -6.77 -39.66 -2.66
C TYR A 31 -5.78 -38.77 -1.91
N THR A 32 -6.13 -37.50 -1.74
CA THR A 32 -5.43 -36.57 -0.86
C THR A 32 -6.11 -36.52 0.50
N ALA A 33 -5.46 -35.89 1.48
CA ALA A 33 -6.06 -35.70 2.80
C ALA A 33 -7.40 -34.94 2.71
N LEU A 34 -7.50 -33.96 1.80
CA LEU A 34 -8.72 -33.20 1.57
C LEU A 34 -9.82 -34.06 0.91
N HIS A 35 -9.48 -34.97 0.00
CA HIS A 35 -10.46 -35.92 -0.57
C HIS A 35 -11.03 -36.86 0.50
N LEU A 36 -10.18 -37.38 1.39
CA LEU A 36 -10.61 -38.30 2.45
C LEU A 36 -11.46 -37.58 3.50
N ALA A 37 -11.06 -36.37 3.90
CA ALA A 37 -11.84 -35.54 4.83
C ALA A 37 -13.20 -35.14 4.25
N ALA A 38 -13.25 -34.75 2.97
CA ALA A 38 -14.49 -34.39 2.28
C ALA A 38 -15.42 -35.59 2.10
N LYS A 39 -14.87 -36.76 1.74
CA LYS A 39 -15.64 -38.00 1.60
C LYS A 39 -16.27 -38.43 2.93
N GLY A 40 -15.57 -38.24 4.05
CA GLY A 40 -16.06 -38.55 5.40
C GLY A 40 -16.86 -37.45 6.09
N GLY A 41 -16.99 -36.27 5.47
CA GLY A 41 -17.74 -35.15 6.04
C GLY A 41 -17.04 -34.45 7.22
N HIS A 42 -15.74 -34.63 7.36
CA HIS A 42 -14.97 -34.18 8.53
C HIS A 42 -14.65 -32.69 8.44
N ALA A 43 -15.63 -31.84 8.77
CA ALA A 43 -15.55 -30.38 8.68
C ALA A 43 -14.29 -29.77 9.30
N ASN A 44 -13.91 -30.21 10.50
CA ASN A 44 -12.72 -29.70 11.20
C ASN A 44 -11.42 -30.05 10.46
N CYS A 45 -11.33 -31.25 9.90
CA CYS A 45 -10.17 -31.65 9.09
C CYS A 45 -10.12 -30.85 7.78
N ILE A 46 -11.28 -30.58 7.16
CA ILE A 46 -11.39 -29.75 5.95
C ILE A 46 -10.89 -28.34 6.25
N GLN A 47 -11.33 -27.71 7.35
CA GLN A 47 -10.88 -26.37 7.74
C GLN A 47 -9.37 -26.31 7.99
N LEU A 48 -8.79 -27.28 8.68
CA LEU A 48 -7.35 -27.34 8.94
C LEU A 48 -6.52 -27.54 7.65
N LEU A 49 -7.01 -28.35 6.71
CA LEU A 49 -6.33 -28.57 5.44
C LEU A 49 -6.43 -27.35 4.53
N LEU A 50 -7.58 -26.66 4.52
CA LEU A 50 -7.77 -25.42 3.77
C LEU A 50 -6.96 -24.26 4.35
N SER A 51 -6.82 -24.16 5.69
CA SER A 51 -5.96 -23.16 6.32
C SER A 51 -4.48 -23.40 6.03
N ALA A 52 -4.08 -24.66 5.79
CA ALA A 52 -2.77 -25.04 5.29
C ALA A 52 -2.59 -24.88 3.76
N GLN A 53 -3.50 -24.16 3.09
CA GLN A 53 -3.49 -23.86 1.66
C GLN A 53 -3.60 -25.09 0.74
N ALA A 54 -4.27 -26.17 1.17
CA ALA A 54 -4.55 -27.30 0.30
C ALA A 54 -5.40 -26.89 -0.92
N ASP A 55 -4.97 -27.30 -2.11
CA ASP A 55 -5.71 -27.02 -3.34
C ASP A 55 -7.09 -27.69 -3.32
N VAL A 56 -8.12 -26.84 -3.16
CA VAL A 56 -9.53 -27.22 -3.06
C VAL A 56 -10.06 -27.89 -4.34
N ASN A 57 -9.44 -27.59 -5.49
CA ASN A 57 -9.86 -28.05 -6.81
C ASN A 57 -8.98 -29.18 -7.35
N LEU A 58 -8.06 -29.71 -6.53
CA LEU A 58 -7.19 -30.80 -6.93
C LEU A 58 -8.03 -32.03 -7.33
N ARG A 59 -7.69 -32.64 -8.46
CA ARG A 59 -8.45 -33.75 -9.03
C ARG A 59 -7.87 -35.09 -8.58
N HIS A 60 -8.75 -36.00 -8.21
CA HIS A 60 -8.41 -37.39 -7.94
C HIS A 60 -7.91 -38.09 -9.20
N GLU A 61 -6.80 -38.81 -9.10
CA GLU A 61 -6.01 -39.28 -10.24
C GLU A 61 -6.77 -40.20 -11.21
N LYS A 62 -7.67 -41.06 -10.71
CA LYS A 62 -8.37 -42.07 -11.53
C LYS A 62 -9.76 -41.63 -11.99
N THR A 63 -10.42 -40.80 -11.21
CA THR A 63 -11.85 -40.46 -11.40
C THR A 63 -12.06 -39.00 -11.78
N ASP A 64 -11.02 -38.18 -11.70
CA ASP A 64 -11.06 -36.73 -11.88
C ASP A 64 -12.00 -36.00 -10.90
N ALA A 65 -12.44 -36.68 -9.84
CA ALA A 65 -13.30 -36.12 -8.82
C ALA A 65 -12.54 -35.15 -7.91
N THR A 66 -13.16 -34.02 -7.57
CA THR A 66 -12.63 -33.06 -6.58
C THR A 66 -13.16 -33.38 -5.18
N ALA A 67 -12.63 -32.71 -4.15
CA ALA A 67 -13.14 -32.82 -2.78
C ALA A 67 -14.65 -32.51 -2.70
N LEU A 68 -15.12 -31.49 -3.43
CA LEU A 68 -16.54 -31.13 -3.49
C LEU A 68 -17.40 -32.25 -4.10
N VAL A 69 -16.91 -32.91 -5.16
CA VAL A 69 -17.59 -34.05 -5.78
C VAL A 69 -17.72 -35.21 -4.80
N PHE A 70 -16.68 -35.49 -4.00
CA PHE A 70 -16.74 -36.55 -2.98
C PHE A 70 -17.72 -36.23 -1.86
N ALA A 71 -17.69 -35.00 -1.32
CA ALA A 71 -18.63 -34.55 -0.29
C ALA A 71 -20.09 -34.57 -0.81
N ALA A 72 -20.30 -34.17 -2.06
CA ALA A 72 -21.62 -34.17 -2.67
C ALA A 72 -22.15 -35.58 -2.96
N MET A 73 -21.27 -36.51 -3.33
CA MET A 73 -21.62 -37.91 -3.54
C MET A 73 -22.02 -38.62 -2.24
N THR A 74 -21.38 -38.27 -1.11
CA THR A 74 -21.67 -38.86 0.21
C THR A 74 -22.74 -38.10 1.00
N GLY A 75 -23.17 -36.93 0.53
CA GLY A 75 -24.28 -36.17 1.10
C GLY A 75 -23.90 -35.25 2.25
N HIS A 76 -22.62 -34.92 2.42
CA HIS A 76 -22.15 -34.09 3.53
C HIS A 76 -22.32 -32.60 3.20
N ALA A 77 -23.50 -32.04 3.51
CA ALA A 77 -23.86 -30.64 3.29
C ALA A 77 -22.86 -29.64 3.91
N ALA A 78 -22.48 -29.84 5.18
CA ALA A 78 -21.52 -28.97 5.86
C ALA A 78 -20.13 -28.96 5.19
N ALA A 79 -19.66 -30.13 4.73
CA ALA A 79 -18.41 -30.24 3.98
C ALA A 79 -18.51 -29.54 2.62
N CYS A 80 -19.65 -29.68 1.91
CA CYS A 80 -19.90 -28.96 0.66
C CYS A 80 -19.88 -27.44 0.88
N GLN A 81 -20.52 -26.95 1.93
CA GLN A 81 -20.55 -25.52 2.25
C GLN A 81 -19.15 -24.96 2.54
N LEU A 82 -18.35 -25.66 3.34
CA LEU A 82 -16.97 -25.26 3.64
C LEU A 82 -16.08 -25.24 2.38
N LEU A 83 -16.21 -26.24 1.52
CA LEU A 83 -15.46 -26.30 0.26
C LEU A 83 -15.89 -25.19 -0.71
N LEU A 84 -17.19 -24.91 -0.83
CA LEU A 84 -17.71 -23.80 -1.66
C LEU A 84 -17.23 -22.44 -1.13
N GLN A 85 -17.26 -22.22 0.18
CA GLN A 85 -16.72 -21.01 0.82
C GLN A 85 -15.21 -20.83 0.56
N ALA A 86 -14.47 -21.94 0.41
CA ALA A 86 -13.06 -21.94 0.08
C ALA A 86 -12.77 -21.87 -1.43
N GLY A 87 -13.77 -21.62 -2.28
CA GLY A 87 -13.61 -21.45 -3.72
C GLY A 87 -13.61 -22.75 -4.53
N ALA A 88 -14.22 -23.83 -4.02
CA ALA A 88 -14.41 -25.05 -4.78
C ALA A 88 -15.31 -24.81 -6.01
N ARG A 89 -14.85 -25.28 -7.16
CA ARG A 89 -15.55 -25.20 -8.43
C ARG A 89 -16.58 -26.32 -8.58
N ALA A 90 -17.86 -25.97 -8.59
CA ALA A 90 -18.97 -26.92 -8.75
C ALA A 90 -19.17 -27.40 -10.20
N ASP A 91 -18.54 -26.73 -11.18
CA ASP A 91 -18.62 -27.04 -12.61
C ASP A 91 -17.65 -28.17 -13.03
N ILE A 92 -16.71 -28.58 -12.18
CA ILE A 92 -15.76 -29.64 -12.49
C ILE A 92 -16.49 -30.99 -12.52
N ALA A 93 -16.45 -31.64 -13.68
CA ALA A 93 -17.00 -32.98 -13.88
C ALA A 93 -15.94 -34.07 -13.67
N THR A 94 -16.41 -35.21 -13.16
CA THR A 94 -15.65 -36.47 -13.11
C THR A 94 -15.44 -37.05 -14.51
N ARG A 95 -14.58 -38.06 -14.64
CA ARG A 95 -14.38 -38.81 -15.90
C ARG A 95 -15.66 -39.46 -16.44
N LYS A 96 -16.69 -39.63 -15.61
CA LYS A 96 -18.02 -40.12 -16.00
C LYS A 96 -18.97 -39.00 -16.45
N ASN A 97 -18.45 -37.79 -16.70
CA ASN A 97 -19.20 -36.57 -17.02
C ASN A 97 -20.28 -36.21 -15.97
N LYS A 98 -20.07 -36.59 -14.71
CA LYS A 98 -20.97 -36.23 -13.60
C LYS A 98 -20.34 -35.12 -12.75
N THR A 99 -21.07 -34.03 -12.55
CA THR A 99 -20.71 -32.92 -11.64
C THR A 99 -21.13 -33.22 -10.20
N ALA A 100 -20.70 -32.39 -9.25
CA ALA A 100 -21.13 -32.50 -7.85
C ALA A 100 -22.67 -32.48 -7.72
N LEU A 101 -23.33 -31.60 -8.47
CA LEU A 101 -24.80 -31.52 -8.51
C LEU A 101 -25.42 -32.80 -9.08
N GLY A 102 -24.90 -33.31 -10.20
CA GLY A 102 -25.43 -34.52 -10.84
C GLY A 102 -25.32 -35.76 -9.93
N LEU A 103 -24.23 -35.89 -9.18
CA LEU A 103 -24.07 -36.98 -8.20
C LEU A 103 -24.95 -36.81 -6.97
N ALA A 104 -25.12 -35.58 -6.47
CA ALA A 104 -26.02 -35.31 -5.34
C ALA A 104 -27.48 -35.64 -5.71
N GLN A 105 -27.91 -35.31 -6.93
CA GLN A 105 -29.24 -35.65 -7.44
C GLN A 105 -29.45 -37.16 -7.62
N GLU A 106 -28.48 -37.86 -8.22
CA GLU A 106 -28.55 -39.31 -8.41
C GLU A 106 -28.59 -40.08 -7.07
N LYS A 107 -27.94 -39.55 -6.04
CA LYS A 107 -27.92 -40.14 -4.70
C LYS A 107 -29.06 -39.66 -3.79
N GLY A 108 -29.87 -38.70 -4.23
CA GLY A 108 -31.02 -38.20 -3.47
C GLY A 108 -30.67 -37.27 -2.31
N HIS A 109 -29.49 -36.63 -2.32
CA HIS A 109 -29.03 -35.75 -1.24
C HIS A 109 -29.64 -34.35 -1.35
N ALA A 110 -30.92 -34.22 -0.97
CA ALA A 110 -31.71 -33.01 -1.14
C ALA A 110 -31.06 -31.73 -0.57
N GLU A 111 -30.42 -31.81 0.60
CA GLU A 111 -29.73 -30.68 1.22
C GLU A 111 -28.52 -30.20 0.39
N VAL A 112 -27.72 -31.13 -0.13
CA VAL A 112 -26.59 -30.82 -1.00
C VAL A 112 -27.08 -30.26 -2.35
N VAL A 113 -28.16 -30.82 -2.89
CA VAL A 113 -28.79 -30.31 -4.11
C VAL A 113 -29.26 -28.87 -3.92
N ALA A 114 -29.93 -28.58 -2.80
CA ALA A 114 -30.36 -27.22 -2.47
C ALA A 114 -29.16 -26.27 -2.32
N LEU A 115 -28.08 -26.69 -1.65
CA LEU A 115 -26.85 -25.89 -1.52
C LEU A 115 -26.18 -25.61 -2.87
N LEU A 116 -26.10 -26.61 -3.75
CA LEU A 116 -25.44 -26.47 -5.05
C LEU A 116 -26.31 -25.75 -6.09
N GLN A 117 -27.64 -25.83 -6.00
CA GLN A 117 -28.58 -25.09 -6.85
C GLN A 117 -28.74 -23.64 -6.38
N GLY A 118 -28.81 -23.41 -5.06
CA GLY A 118 -28.86 -22.07 -4.46
C GLY A 118 -27.53 -21.30 -4.58
N GLY A 119 -26.41 -22.01 -4.80
CA GLY A 119 -25.11 -21.41 -5.11
C GLY A 119 -24.93 -21.01 -6.59
N GLY A 120 -25.92 -21.27 -7.44
CA GLY A 120 -25.91 -20.99 -8.88
C GLY A 120 -26.65 -19.70 -9.25
N GLY A 121 -26.31 -18.58 -8.63
CA GLY A 121 -26.88 -17.27 -8.94
C GLY A 121 -26.79 -16.33 -7.74
N GLY A 122 -26.11 -15.20 -7.90
CA GLY A 122 -25.99 -14.22 -6.82
C GLY A 122 -27.34 -13.67 -6.35
N GLY A 123 -27.46 -13.39 -5.05
CA GLY A 123 -28.58 -12.66 -4.45
C GLY A 123 -29.11 -13.33 -3.19
N GLY A 124 -29.00 -12.65 -2.05
CA GLY A 124 -29.24 -13.21 -0.72
C GLY A 124 -30.69 -13.19 -0.21
N ALA A 125 -30.88 -13.92 0.89
CA ALA A 125 -31.81 -13.74 2.01
C ALA A 125 -31.40 -14.83 3.01
N GLY A 126 -30.99 -14.60 4.25
CA GLY A 126 -31.67 -13.83 5.28
C GLY A 126 -32.40 -14.81 6.21
N GLY A 127 -31.78 -15.21 7.32
CA GLY A 127 -32.42 -16.03 8.35
C GLY A 127 -31.44 -16.75 9.29
N ALA A 128 -31.02 -16.08 10.36
CA ALA A 128 -30.58 -16.77 11.57
C ALA A 128 -31.79 -17.47 12.24
N PRO A 129 -31.58 -18.46 13.11
CA PRO A 129 -31.51 -18.08 14.53
C PRO A 129 -30.50 -18.88 15.39
N THR A 130 -29.86 -18.11 16.29
CA THR A 130 -29.60 -18.35 17.72
C THR A 130 -28.77 -19.54 18.25
N ALA A 131 -27.91 -19.14 19.22
CA ALA A 131 -27.28 -19.89 20.32
C ALA A 131 -26.12 -20.81 19.93
N GLY A 132 -24.93 -20.74 20.52
CA GLY A 132 -24.51 -20.25 21.83
C GLY A 132 -23.83 -21.40 22.59
N PHE A 133 -22.56 -21.24 22.99
CA PHE A 133 -21.72 -22.16 23.79
C PHE A 133 -21.36 -23.51 23.12
N PHE A 134 -20.17 -24.12 23.17
CA PHE A 134 -18.85 -24.05 23.85
C PHE A 134 -17.80 -24.35 22.75
N GLY A 135 -16.50 -24.07 22.81
CA GLY A 135 -15.57 -23.60 23.83
C GLY A 135 -14.16 -23.59 23.22
N SER A 136 -13.25 -22.78 23.75
CA SER A 136 -11.82 -22.80 23.42
C SER A 136 -11.25 -24.23 23.54
N PRO A 137 -10.25 -24.61 22.72
CA PRO A 137 -8.85 -24.55 23.22
C PRO A 137 -7.80 -24.36 22.08
N PRO A 138 -6.50 -24.42 22.39
CA PRO A 138 -5.72 -23.44 23.14
C PRO A 138 -4.78 -22.65 22.22
N ALA A 139 -4.36 -21.48 22.71
CA ALA A 139 -3.19 -20.79 22.22
C ALA A 139 -1.92 -21.62 22.51
N ALA A 140 -1.10 -21.81 21.46
CA ALA A 140 0.36 -21.99 21.44
C ALA A 140 0.70 -22.37 20.00
N SER A 141 1.53 -21.62 19.27
CA SER A 141 2.94 -21.39 19.60
C SER A 141 3.44 -20.01 19.12
N PRO A 142 4.56 -19.54 19.68
CA PRO A 142 4.90 -18.13 19.79
C PRO A 142 5.81 -17.69 18.65
N PHE A 143 5.61 -16.47 18.14
CA PHE A 143 6.68 -15.68 17.52
C PHE A 143 6.26 -14.23 17.64
N PHE A 144 6.61 -13.62 18.78
CA PHE A 144 6.92 -12.20 18.99
C PHE A 144 7.21 -12.08 20.48
N ALA A 145 8.44 -12.42 20.86
CA ALA A 145 8.98 -12.00 22.14
C ALA A 145 9.49 -10.57 21.94
N ALA A 146 8.80 -9.61 22.57
CA ALA A 146 9.35 -8.30 22.83
C ALA A 146 10.66 -8.43 23.63
N PRO A 147 11.71 -7.63 23.36
CA PRO A 147 12.82 -7.50 24.31
C PRO A 147 12.31 -6.87 25.62
N PRO A 148 12.96 -7.14 26.76
CA PRO A 148 12.45 -6.74 28.07
C PRO A 148 12.44 -5.21 28.23
N ALA A 149 11.37 -4.77 28.90
CA ALA A 149 11.09 -3.39 29.30
C ALA A 149 12.32 -2.62 29.80
N ALA A 150 12.56 -1.46 29.19
CA ALA A 150 13.24 -0.38 29.88
C ALA A 150 12.27 0.23 30.90
N SER A 151 12.75 0.37 32.13
CA SER A 151 12.07 0.86 33.32
C SER A 151 11.25 2.15 33.10
N PRO A 152 10.18 2.36 33.90
CA PRO A 152 9.23 3.46 33.68
C PRO A 152 9.89 4.81 33.94
N CYS A 153 9.82 5.73 32.98
CA CYS A 153 10.07 7.14 33.24
C CYS A 153 8.92 7.67 34.10
N ALA A 154 9.18 7.76 35.39
CA ALA A 154 8.30 8.40 36.35
C ALA A 154 8.17 9.91 36.02
N PHE A 155 6.93 10.38 35.92
CA PHE A 155 6.60 11.78 36.09
C PHE A 155 6.98 12.20 37.52
N ALA A 156 7.92 13.13 37.64
CA ALA A 156 8.09 13.95 38.84
C ALA A 156 8.30 15.42 38.42
N PRO A 157 7.58 16.37 39.02
CA PRO A 157 7.59 17.77 38.61
C PRO A 157 8.83 18.46 39.16
N SER A 158 9.50 19.29 38.35
CA SER A 158 10.45 20.28 38.86
C SER A 158 9.86 21.68 38.66
N ALA A 159 9.39 22.25 39.77
CA ALA A 159 9.14 23.68 39.94
C ALA A 159 10.49 24.41 40.22
N PRO A 160 10.54 25.74 40.11
CA PRO A 160 11.70 26.49 39.64
C PRO A 160 12.63 26.96 40.77
N PRO A 161 13.85 27.44 40.45
CA PRO A 161 14.48 28.48 41.22
C PRO A 161 14.25 29.85 40.60
N ALA A 162 14.04 30.79 41.50
CA ALA A 162 13.54 32.14 41.29
C ALA A 162 14.48 33.10 40.54
N ALA A 163 13.80 34.08 39.94
CA ALA A 163 14.24 35.40 39.49
C ALA A 163 15.26 36.07 40.44
N SER A 164 16.12 36.97 39.98
CA SER A 164 15.80 38.37 39.59
C SER A 164 17.14 39.14 39.43
N PRO A 165 17.17 40.44 39.09
CA PRO A 165 16.46 41.15 38.02
C PRO A 165 17.42 42.07 37.21
N CYS A 166 17.07 42.40 35.97
CA CYS A 166 17.54 43.66 35.37
C CYS A 166 16.31 44.45 34.88
N ALA A 167 16.29 45.71 35.32
CA ALA A 167 15.12 46.56 35.40
C ALA A 167 14.70 47.24 34.07
N PHE A 168 13.40 47.53 34.02
CA PHE A 168 12.72 48.66 33.37
C PHE A 168 13.56 49.95 33.31
N ALA A 169 13.40 50.93 32.41
CA ALA A 169 12.58 51.19 31.21
C ALA A 169 13.09 52.56 30.64
N PRO A 170 12.25 53.44 30.08
CA PRO A 170 12.06 53.71 28.65
C PRO A 170 12.62 55.08 28.20
N THR A 171 12.66 55.37 26.89
CA THR A 171 12.46 56.74 26.37
C THR A 171 12.21 56.72 24.86
N ALA A 172 11.10 57.34 24.45
CA ALA A 172 10.89 57.99 23.15
C ALA A 172 10.74 59.51 23.44
N PRO A 173 10.44 60.42 22.50
CA PRO A 173 10.67 60.49 21.05
C PRO A 173 11.39 61.80 20.63
N ALA A 174 11.77 61.97 19.35
CA ALA A 174 11.87 63.31 18.75
C ALA A 174 11.79 63.25 17.21
N ALA A 175 10.95 64.13 16.67
CA ALA A 175 10.59 64.30 15.28
C ALA A 175 11.59 65.18 14.50
N ALA A 176 11.65 65.02 13.17
CA ALA A 176 11.57 66.10 12.17
C ALA A 176 11.77 65.57 10.73
N SER A 177 10.75 65.72 9.89
CA SER A 177 10.84 65.79 8.41
C SER A 177 11.16 67.25 8.01
N PRO A 178 11.12 67.68 6.72
CA PRO A 178 11.42 67.02 5.42
C PRO A 178 12.40 67.87 4.57
N CYS A 179 12.82 67.40 3.38
CA CYS A 179 13.04 68.27 2.23
C CYS A 179 13.00 67.48 0.91
N ALA A 180 12.07 67.88 0.05
CA ALA A 180 11.87 67.40 -1.31
C ALA A 180 12.92 68.00 -2.27
N PHE A 181 13.21 67.31 -3.39
CA PHE A 181 13.22 67.89 -4.74
C PHE A 181 13.33 66.74 -5.77
N ALA A 182 12.42 66.73 -6.73
CA ALA A 182 12.44 65.96 -7.97
C ALA A 182 12.84 66.91 -9.14
N PRO A 183 12.69 66.56 -10.43
CA PRO A 183 13.29 65.47 -11.22
C PRO A 183 13.90 66.01 -12.55
N SER A 184 14.50 65.15 -13.38
CA SER A 184 14.50 65.33 -14.86
C SER A 184 15.01 64.10 -15.63
N ALA A 185 14.17 63.57 -16.54
CA ALA A 185 14.54 62.85 -17.77
C ALA A 185 14.68 63.90 -18.93
N PRO A 186 14.82 63.62 -20.26
CA PRO A 186 14.70 62.35 -21.02
C PRO A 186 15.60 62.21 -22.31
N SER A 187 15.24 61.22 -23.17
CA SER A 187 15.47 61.06 -24.65
C SER A 187 16.77 60.34 -25.09
N ALA A 188 16.85 59.54 -26.19
CA ALA A 188 16.02 59.24 -27.37
C ALA A 188 16.37 57.82 -27.94
N ALA A 189 15.43 57.02 -28.48
CA ALA A 189 15.17 56.68 -29.91
C ALA A 189 16.38 56.45 -30.84
N SER A 190 16.39 55.67 -31.94
CA SER A 190 15.62 54.58 -32.59
C SER A 190 16.24 54.44 -34.01
N ALA A 191 16.37 53.23 -34.60
CA ALA A 191 16.42 52.90 -36.06
C ALA A 191 17.15 51.55 -36.29
N CYS A 192 16.53 50.46 -36.76
CA CYS A 192 15.96 50.12 -38.10
C CYS A 192 16.93 49.35 -39.04
N ALA A 193 16.63 48.05 -39.19
CA ALA A 193 16.62 47.17 -40.37
C ALA A 193 17.74 47.18 -41.43
N PHE A 194 18.20 45.99 -41.84
CA PHE A 194 18.00 45.37 -43.17
C PHE A 194 18.78 44.04 -43.30
N ALA A 195 18.12 42.99 -43.80
CA ALA A 195 18.73 41.82 -44.47
C ALA A 195 18.55 42.04 -46.00
N PRO A 196 19.29 41.41 -46.95
CA PRO A 196 19.24 39.94 -47.18
C PRO A 196 20.47 39.30 -47.90
N SER A 197 20.31 38.00 -48.23
CA SER A 197 20.76 37.28 -49.45
C SER A 197 21.89 36.24 -49.39
N VAL A 198 21.65 35.15 -50.15
CA VAL A 198 22.33 33.84 -50.25
C VAL A 198 22.96 33.69 -51.65
N PRO A 199 24.03 32.88 -51.83
CA PRO A 199 24.05 31.84 -52.90
C PRO A 199 24.68 30.50 -52.38
N SER A 200 24.19 29.27 -52.64
CA SER A 200 24.09 28.44 -53.87
C SER A 200 25.43 28.24 -54.60
N ALA A 201 25.93 27.09 -55.10
CA ALA A 201 25.79 25.62 -54.98
C ALA A 201 26.81 25.02 -56.00
N ALA A 202 27.49 23.86 -55.75
CA ALA A 202 27.92 22.84 -56.76
C ALA A 202 28.88 21.74 -56.18
N PRO A 203 28.95 20.52 -56.79
CA PRO A 203 29.36 19.23 -56.16
C PRO A 203 30.61 18.56 -56.84
N PRO A 204 30.79 17.21 -56.81
CA PRO A 204 31.53 16.36 -55.85
C PRO A 204 32.88 15.80 -56.42
N PRO A 205 33.54 14.85 -55.73
CA PRO A 205 33.77 13.58 -56.44
C PRO A 205 33.47 12.32 -55.61
N VAL A 206 33.15 11.28 -56.37
CA VAL A 206 32.78 9.92 -55.96
C VAL A 206 34.03 9.06 -55.81
N PHE A 207 34.17 8.35 -54.69
CA PHE A 207 34.98 7.13 -54.61
C PHE A 207 34.28 6.11 -53.69
N SER A 208 34.08 4.90 -54.24
CA SER A 208 33.43 3.73 -53.61
C SER A 208 34.42 2.96 -52.68
N PRO A 209 33.94 2.02 -51.82
CA PRO A 209 34.46 1.79 -50.47
C PRO A 209 35.44 0.59 -50.34
N PRO A 210 36.02 0.39 -49.14
CA PRO A 210 36.22 -0.96 -48.64
C PRO A 210 35.66 -1.19 -47.22
N ALA A 211 34.93 -2.31 -47.10
CA ALA A 211 34.80 -3.25 -45.99
C ALA A 211 34.70 -2.77 -44.52
N ALA A 212 33.45 -2.80 -44.03
CA ALA A 212 32.98 -3.34 -42.74
C ALA A 212 33.92 -3.34 -41.52
N ALA A 213 33.71 -2.38 -40.63
CA ALA A 213 33.89 -2.56 -39.19
C ALA A 213 32.64 -1.99 -38.47
N ALA A 214 31.95 -2.82 -37.69
CA ALA A 214 30.72 -2.47 -37.01
C ALA A 214 30.97 -1.40 -35.93
N ALA A 215 30.52 -0.17 -36.18
CA ALA A 215 30.47 0.90 -35.20
C ALA A 215 29.26 0.71 -34.24
N PRO A 216 29.40 1.04 -32.95
CA PRO A 216 28.30 0.95 -31.99
C PRO A 216 27.17 1.89 -32.40
N GLY A 217 25.93 1.40 -32.32
CA GLY A 217 24.72 2.16 -32.65
C GLY A 217 24.58 3.44 -31.81
N PRO A 218 23.74 4.39 -32.25
CA PRO A 218 23.61 5.69 -31.60
C PRO A 218 23.18 5.52 -30.14
N THR A 219 24.09 5.82 -29.22
CA THR A 219 23.80 5.96 -27.80
C THR A 219 22.97 7.21 -27.61
N PHE A 220 21.69 7.02 -27.25
CA PHE A 220 20.86 8.10 -26.75
C PHE A 220 21.59 8.77 -25.57
N PRO A 221 21.67 10.11 -25.51
CA PRO A 221 22.22 10.77 -24.34
C PRO A 221 21.36 10.38 -23.14
N THR A 222 21.98 9.67 -22.20
CA THR A 222 21.43 9.51 -20.85
C THR A 222 21.10 10.90 -20.30
N PRO A 223 19.91 11.11 -19.71
CA PRO A 223 19.56 12.41 -19.13
C PRO A 223 20.63 12.83 -18.10
N PRO A 224 20.90 14.14 -17.96
CA PRO A 224 21.96 14.64 -17.11
C PRO A 224 21.78 14.17 -15.67
N ARG A 225 22.86 13.62 -15.10
CA ARG A 225 22.93 13.20 -13.70
C ARG A 225 22.98 14.45 -12.80
N THR A 226 21.83 14.99 -12.44
CA THR A 226 21.73 15.90 -11.30
C THR A 226 21.26 15.09 -10.09
N SER A 227 22.18 14.41 -9.42
CA SER A 227 21.90 13.84 -8.10
C SER A 227 21.83 15.00 -7.11
N ALA A 228 20.64 15.57 -6.92
CA ALA A 228 20.40 16.35 -5.71
C ALA A 228 20.74 15.44 -4.52
N SER A 229 21.64 15.86 -3.65
CA SER A 229 22.05 15.06 -2.50
C SER A 229 20.89 15.00 -1.50
N ALA A 230 20.36 13.80 -1.24
CA ALA A 230 19.37 13.61 -0.18
C ALA A 230 19.97 13.99 1.17
N ARG A 231 19.21 14.73 1.99
CA ARG A 231 19.60 15.21 3.32
C ARG A 231 18.94 14.37 4.39
N ALA A 232 19.72 13.83 5.34
CA ALA A 232 19.20 13.15 6.52
C ALA A 232 18.61 14.14 7.51
N LEU A 233 17.50 13.77 8.16
CA LEU A 233 16.91 14.55 9.24
C LEU A 233 17.63 14.29 10.57
N PRO A 234 17.78 15.31 11.43
CA PRO A 234 18.37 15.10 12.75
C PRO A 234 17.46 14.25 13.63
N SER A 235 18.08 13.54 14.58
CA SER A 235 17.38 12.69 15.53
C SER A 235 16.41 11.72 14.83
N PRO A 236 16.91 10.81 13.99
CA PRO A 236 16.06 9.81 13.35
C PRO A 236 15.40 8.90 14.40
N PRO A 237 14.29 8.24 14.04
CA PRO A 237 13.68 7.21 14.88
C PRO A 237 14.67 6.10 15.25
N ALA A 238 14.43 5.44 16.39
CA ALA A 238 15.33 4.40 16.89
C ALA A 238 15.12 3.03 16.21
N ASP A 239 13.99 2.87 15.51
CA ASP A 239 13.62 1.66 14.78
C ASP A 239 12.92 2.04 13.46
N SER A 240 12.57 1.03 12.69
CA SER A 240 12.05 1.13 11.33
C SER A 240 10.90 2.13 11.19
N VAL A 241 10.91 2.90 10.10
CA VAL A 241 9.87 3.88 9.81
C VAL A 241 8.72 3.19 9.08
N SER A 242 7.49 3.39 9.56
CA SER A 242 6.29 2.76 9.00
C SER A 242 5.59 3.65 7.98
N ASP A 243 5.53 4.96 8.22
CA ASP A 243 4.79 5.90 7.38
C ASP A 243 5.38 7.32 7.45
N LEU A 244 5.15 8.08 6.38
CA LEU A 244 5.57 9.48 6.24
C LEU A 244 4.42 10.31 5.71
N SER A 245 4.20 11.49 6.31
CA SER A 245 3.19 12.42 5.84
C SER A 245 3.66 13.87 5.90
N PHE A 246 3.44 14.61 4.82
CA PHE A 246 3.66 16.06 4.78
C PHE A 246 2.39 16.81 5.14
N CYS A 247 2.59 17.97 5.78
CA CYS A 247 1.54 18.93 6.03
C CYS A 247 1.04 19.57 4.73
N GLY A 248 -0.27 19.78 4.64
CA GLY A 248 -0.88 20.49 3.52
C GLY A 248 -0.68 22.01 3.57
N GLY A 249 -0.38 22.59 4.73
CA GLY A 249 -0.23 24.04 4.91
C GLY A 249 1.22 24.56 4.89
N ALA A 250 2.18 23.71 5.24
CA ALA A 250 3.56 24.08 5.52
C ALA A 250 4.53 22.93 5.19
N ASP A 251 5.83 23.22 5.15
CA ASP A 251 6.90 22.22 4.93
C ASP A 251 7.20 21.39 6.19
N LEU A 252 6.14 20.94 6.88
CA LEU A 252 6.25 20.08 8.05
C LEU A 252 6.11 18.62 7.65
N LEU A 253 7.00 17.78 8.18
CA LEU A 253 6.99 16.33 7.97
C LEU A 253 6.70 15.61 9.27
N ALA A 254 5.82 14.61 9.22
CA ALA A 254 5.64 13.63 10.29
C ALA A 254 6.16 12.27 9.85
N ALA A 255 6.81 11.55 10.76
CA ALA A 255 7.16 10.14 10.59
C ALA A 255 6.62 9.30 11.74
N ALA A 256 6.05 8.15 11.39
CA ALA A 256 5.68 7.09 12.32
C ALA A 256 6.79 6.01 12.35
N SER A 257 7.09 5.47 13.53
CA SER A 257 8.10 4.43 13.68
C SER A 257 7.64 3.28 14.56
N TRP A 258 8.30 2.13 14.36
CA TRP A 258 8.18 0.93 15.18
C TRP A 258 8.74 1.10 16.59
N ASP A 259 9.52 2.16 16.85
CA ASP A 259 9.94 2.53 18.21
C ASP A 259 8.79 3.10 19.08
N GLY A 260 7.58 3.18 18.53
CA GLY A 260 6.40 3.71 19.19
C GLY A 260 6.33 5.24 19.17
N THR A 261 7.25 5.93 18.47
CA THR A 261 7.28 7.39 18.40
C THR A 261 6.70 7.94 17.10
N VAL A 262 6.12 9.13 17.21
CA VAL A 262 5.86 10.02 16.09
C VAL A 262 6.73 11.25 16.24
N ARG A 263 7.47 11.58 15.19
CA ARG A 263 8.39 12.70 15.16
C ARG A 263 7.99 13.70 14.09
N LEU A 264 8.08 14.98 14.43
CA LEU A 264 7.72 16.09 13.55
C LEU A 264 8.93 16.96 13.26
N TRP A 265 9.17 17.27 11.99
CA TRP A 265 10.26 18.15 11.56
C TRP A 265 9.77 19.33 10.75
N ASP A 266 10.43 20.47 10.91
CA ASP A 266 10.40 21.57 9.95
C ASP A 266 11.45 21.31 8.87
N VAL A 267 11.00 21.17 7.63
CA VAL A 267 11.81 20.79 6.48
C VAL A 267 11.85 21.92 5.45
N GLN A 268 11.97 23.17 5.91
CA GLN A 268 12.10 24.31 4.99
C GLN A 268 13.25 24.10 4.00
N ARG A 269 12.96 24.34 2.73
CA ARG A 269 13.93 24.23 1.62
C ARG A 269 15.15 25.14 1.81
N ALA A 270 14.96 26.33 2.38
CA ALA A 270 16.01 27.34 2.56
C ALA A 270 16.82 27.16 3.85
N ALA A 271 16.32 26.38 4.82
CA ALA A 271 17.01 26.19 6.09
C ALA A 271 18.22 25.27 5.92
N ALA A 272 19.37 25.66 6.48
CA ALA A 272 20.62 24.91 6.40
C ALA A 272 20.49 23.48 6.99
N SER A 273 19.71 23.32 8.05
CA SER A 273 19.38 22.03 8.66
C SER A 273 17.88 21.95 8.95
N PRO A 274 17.23 20.79 8.72
CA PRO A 274 15.87 20.59 9.18
C PRO A 274 15.87 20.54 10.72
N ALA A 275 14.80 21.00 11.35
CA ALA A 275 14.70 21.06 12.80
C ALA A 275 13.64 20.07 13.30
N LEU A 276 13.95 19.32 14.36
CA LEU A 276 12.94 18.53 15.07
C LEU A 276 12.08 19.48 15.90
N ILE A 277 10.76 19.46 15.68
CA ILE A 277 9.79 20.32 16.37
C ILE A 277 9.28 19.63 17.62
N ALA A 278 8.76 18.41 17.47
CA ALA A 278 8.11 17.68 18.54
C ALA A 278 8.23 16.17 18.34
N THR A 279 8.19 15.45 19.45
CA THR A 279 8.12 14.00 19.49
C THR A 279 7.07 13.60 20.53
N TYR A 280 6.19 12.68 20.16
CA TYR A 280 5.24 12.08 21.08
C TYR A 280 5.15 10.56 20.84
N CYS A 281 4.55 9.83 21.78
CA CYS A 281 4.64 8.37 21.80
C CYS A 281 3.26 7.69 21.85
N HIS A 282 3.18 6.52 21.26
CA HIS A 282 2.20 5.48 21.48
C HIS A 282 2.80 4.41 22.43
N THR A 283 1.98 3.51 22.95
CA THR A 283 2.46 2.40 23.80
C THR A 283 3.03 1.23 23.00
N GLU A 284 2.69 1.15 21.71
CA GLU A 284 3.06 0.11 20.76
C GLU A 284 3.51 0.78 19.44
N PRO A 285 4.09 0.03 18.48
CA PRO A 285 4.53 0.55 17.18
C PRO A 285 3.48 1.44 16.49
N VAL A 286 3.90 2.60 16.01
CA VAL A 286 3.04 3.48 15.21
C VAL A 286 3.10 3.01 13.77
N LEU A 287 1.96 2.81 13.13
CA LEU A 287 1.89 2.22 11.79
C LEU A 287 1.52 3.24 10.71
N CYS A 288 0.81 4.31 11.08
CA CYS A 288 0.34 5.29 10.11
C CYS A 288 0.20 6.69 10.72
N THR A 289 0.40 7.70 9.89
CA THR A 289 0.22 9.12 10.25
C THR A 289 -0.47 9.89 9.13
N ALA A 290 -1.22 10.93 9.47
CA ALA A 290 -1.76 11.86 8.50
C ALA A 290 -1.86 13.27 9.09
N TRP A 291 -1.50 14.27 8.29
CA TRP A 291 -1.68 15.66 8.68
C TRP A 291 -3.11 16.14 8.44
N GLU A 292 -3.60 16.97 9.35
CA GLU A 292 -4.76 17.80 9.07
C GLU A 292 -4.46 18.74 7.88
N PRO A 293 -5.41 18.97 6.95
CA PRO A 293 -5.17 19.83 5.78
C PRO A 293 -4.77 21.27 6.11
N THR A 294 -5.23 21.80 7.24
CA THR A 294 -4.87 23.14 7.77
C THR A 294 -3.46 23.16 8.37
N GLY A 295 -2.92 21.98 8.71
CA GLY A 295 -1.60 21.81 9.28
C GLY A 295 -1.52 21.95 10.80
N ARG A 296 -2.64 22.07 11.51
CA ARG A 296 -2.62 22.25 12.98
C ARG A 296 -2.41 20.95 13.73
N CYS A 297 -3.15 19.90 13.38
CA CYS A 297 -3.04 18.61 14.05
C CYS A 297 -2.38 17.54 13.18
N VAL A 298 -1.66 16.63 13.84
CA VAL A 298 -1.19 15.36 13.27
C VAL A 298 -2.01 14.24 13.87
N TYR A 299 -2.50 13.34 13.03
CA TYR A 299 -3.16 12.13 13.46
C TYR A 299 -2.20 10.95 13.36
N SER A 300 -2.29 10.04 14.33
CA SER A 300 -1.45 8.83 14.36
C SER A 300 -2.21 7.63 14.90
N GLY A 301 -1.85 6.46 14.40
CA GLY A 301 -2.48 5.19 14.75
C GLY A 301 -1.49 4.05 14.62
N GLY A 302 -1.66 3.03 15.47
CA GLY A 302 -0.68 1.95 15.55
C GLY A 302 -1.17 0.68 16.22
N GLY A 303 -0.21 -0.08 16.75
CA GLY A 303 -0.39 -1.36 17.42
C GLY A 303 -1.25 -1.29 18.68
N ASP A 304 -1.33 -0.13 19.32
CA ASP A 304 -2.10 0.09 20.55
C ASP A 304 -3.58 0.36 20.30
N HIS A 305 -4.03 0.20 19.06
CA HIS A 305 -5.43 0.33 18.63
C HIS A 305 -6.01 1.75 18.73
N ALA A 306 -5.27 2.69 19.31
CA ALA A 306 -5.67 4.06 19.51
C ALA A 306 -5.42 4.91 18.25
N VAL A 307 -6.37 5.80 17.97
CA VAL A 307 -6.25 6.89 17.01
C VAL A 307 -6.08 8.15 17.83
N ARG A 308 -4.91 8.80 17.73
CA ARG A 308 -4.61 10.03 18.47
C ARG A 308 -4.57 11.23 17.55
N SER A 309 -4.88 12.39 18.11
CA SER A 309 -4.66 13.70 17.51
C SER A 309 -3.66 14.48 18.36
N PHE A 310 -2.64 15.03 17.72
CA PHE A 310 -1.61 15.85 18.36
C PHE A 310 -1.64 17.25 17.77
N ASP A 311 -2.00 18.24 18.59
CA ASP A 311 -1.87 19.66 18.24
C ASP A 311 -0.43 20.09 18.53
N HIS A 312 0.37 20.26 17.49
CA HIS A 312 1.78 20.60 17.64
C HIS A 312 2.04 22.05 18.07
N MET A 313 1.04 22.94 17.95
CA MET A 313 1.13 24.32 18.41
C MET A 313 0.79 24.44 19.90
N ALA A 314 -0.15 23.62 20.37
CA ALA A 314 -0.54 23.53 21.79
C ALA A 314 0.19 22.41 22.55
N GLU A 315 1.06 21.65 21.87
CA GLU A 315 1.73 20.43 22.36
C GLU A 315 0.79 19.46 23.10
N THR A 316 -0.46 19.37 22.63
CA THR A 316 -1.52 18.63 23.32
C THR A 316 -1.84 17.35 22.56
N LEU A 317 -1.73 16.21 23.26
CA LEU A 317 -2.09 14.89 22.75
C LEU A 317 -3.48 14.50 23.24
N SER A 318 -4.38 14.18 22.30
CA SER A 318 -5.76 13.78 22.57
C SER A 318 -6.09 12.43 21.93
N LEU A 319 -7.00 11.69 22.55
CA LEU A 319 -7.55 10.45 21.98
C LEU A 319 -8.74 10.80 21.10
N LEU A 320 -8.67 10.43 19.81
CA LEU A 320 -9.77 10.61 18.86
C LEU A 320 -10.74 9.42 18.88
N GLY A 321 -10.22 8.21 19.09
CA GLY A 321 -11.00 6.99 19.14
C GLY A 321 -10.14 5.74 19.13
N GLU A 322 -10.80 4.57 19.08
CA GLU A 322 -10.14 3.26 19.16
C GLU A 322 -10.73 2.27 18.15
N HIS A 323 -9.85 1.45 17.59
CA HIS A 323 -10.19 0.23 16.86
C HIS A 323 -10.14 -0.98 17.82
N SER A 324 -10.68 -2.13 17.39
CA SER A 324 -10.54 -3.38 18.17
C SER A 324 -9.29 -4.20 17.80
N ALA A 325 -8.48 -3.70 16.87
CA ALA A 325 -7.20 -4.26 16.44
C ALA A 325 -6.30 -3.12 15.92
N PRO A 326 -5.03 -3.38 15.56
CA PRO A 326 -4.11 -2.33 15.13
C PRO A 326 -4.63 -1.48 13.97
N VAL A 327 -4.39 -0.17 14.05
CA VAL A 327 -4.73 0.80 13.01
C VAL A 327 -3.62 0.77 11.97
N SER A 328 -3.93 0.29 10.76
CA SER A 328 -2.92 0.01 9.74
C SER A 328 -2.64 1.17 8.81
N CYS A 329 -3.64 2.00 8.55
CA CYS A 329 -3.54 3.10 7.60
C CYS A 329 -4.53 4.22 7.95
N MET A 330 -4.19 5.45 7.61
CA MET A 330 -5.06 6.60 7.79
C MET A 330 -4.84 7.67 6.74
N ARG A 331 -5.87 8.46 6.48
CA ARG A 331 -5.83 9.61 5.57
C ARG A 331 -6.79 10.70 6.01
N THR A 332 -6.45 11.94 5.66
CA THR A 332 -7.31 13.11 5.77
C THR A 332 -7.69 13.60 4.38
N CYS A 333 -8.77 14.38 4.30
CA CYS A 333 -9.27 14.92 3.05
C CYS A 333 -9.33 16.46 3.13
N PRO A 334 -8.67 17.21 2.22
CA PRO A 334 -8.70 18.67 2.21
C PRO A 334 -10.10 19.28 2.12
N GLU A 335 -11.02 18.63 1.41
CA GLU A 335 -12.40 19.05 1.21
C GLU A 335 -13.24 18.94 2.50
N HIS A 336 -12.86 18.03 3.40
CA HIS A 336 -13.52 17.78 4.68
C HIS A 336 -12.47 17.72 5.81
N PRO A 337 -11.90 18.86 6.22
CA PRO A 337 -10.77 18.90 7.16
C PRO A 337 -11.13 18.42 8.57
N SER A 338 -12.41 18.37 8.92
CA SER A 338 -12.87 17.85 10.21
C SER A 338 -12.95 16.32 10.27
N VAL A 339 -12.72 15.61 9.17
CA VAL A 339 -12.90 14.16 9.10
C VAL A 339 -11.56 13.45 8.89
N VAL A 340 -11.36 12.40 9.69
CA VAL A 340 -10.20 11.49 9.58
C VAL A 340 -10.70 10.11 9.20
N PHE A 341 -10.03 9.49 8.23
CA PHE A 341 -10.36 8.15 7.75
C PHE A 341 -9.29 7.18 8.22
N THR A 342 -9.71 6.07 8.83
CA THR A 342 -8.80 5.03 9.31
C THR A 342 -9.23 3.65 8.83
N GLY A 343 -8.25 2.81 8.54
CA GLY A 343 -8.42 1.39 8.27
C GLY A 343 -7.68 0.57 9.32
N GLY A 344 -8.32 -0.47 9.83
CA GLY A 344 -7.75 -1.36 10.83
C GLY A 344 -7.69 -2.82 10.40
N TRP A 345 -6.90 -3.59 11.15
CA TRP A 345 -6.91 -5.07 11.05
C TRP A 345 -8.12 -5.70 11.73
N ASP A 346 -8.99 -4.88 12.32
CA ASP A 346 -10.31 -5.27 12.82
C ASP A 346 -11.34 -5.42 11.70
N LYS A 347 -10.91 -5.28 10.44
CA LYS A 347 -11.74 -5.29 9.25
C LYS A 347 -12.71 -4.12 9.22
N ASN A 348 -12.41 -3.01 9.89
CA ASN A 348 -13.23 -1.82 9.85
C ASN A 348 -12.52 -0.67 9.13
N PHE A 349 -13.29 0.00 8.28
CA PHE A 349 -13.00 1.33 7.79
C PHE A 349 -13.86 2.33 8.58
N ILE A 350 -13.23 3.25 9.31
CA ILE A 350 -13.91 4.16 10.22
C ILE A 350 -13.65 5.60 9.79
N CYS A 351 -14.72 6.40 9.84
CA CYS A 351 -14.67 7.85 9.66
C CYS A 351 -14.87 8.50 11.03
N TRP A 352 -13.94 9.35 11.43
CA TRP A 352 -13.94 10.07 12.70
C TRP A 352 -14.17 11.55 12.47
N ASP A 353 -14.95 12.17 13.33
CA ASP A 353 -15.04 13.62 13.42
C ASP A 353 -14.03 14.11 14.46
N ASN A 354 -13.06 14.91 14.02
CA ASN A 354 -12.06 15.51 14.88
C ASN A 354 -12.64 16.54 15.86
N ARG A 355 -13.72 17.25 15.49
CA ARG A 355 -14.30 18.29 16.35
C ARG A 355 -15.04 17.71 17.54
N ALA A 356 -15.77 16.63 17.30
CA ALA A 356 -16.56 15.94 18.31
C ALA A 356 -15.81 14.79 18.98
N ALA A 357 -14.60 14.45 18.51
CA ALA A 357 -13.85 13.26 18.89
C ALA A 357 -14.73 12.00 18.92
N SER A 358 -15.49 11.81 17.83
CA SER A 358 -16.51 10.77 17.78
C SER A 358 -16.51 10.04 16.44
N LYS A 359 -17.02 8.82 16.49
CA LYS A 359 -17.17 7.94 15.33
C LYS A 359 -18.38 8.39 14.50
N VAL A 360 -18.14 8.82 13.26
CA VAL A 360 -19.19 9.25 12.32
C VAL A 360 -19.83 8.06 11.64
N SER A 361 -19.00 7.18 11.06
CA SER A 361 -19.47 6.00 10.36
C SER A 361 -18.45 4.87 10.43
N THR A 362 -18.94 3.64 10.34
CA THR A 362 -18.11 2.44 10.22
C THR A 362 -18.62 1.60 9.07
N ILE A 363 -17.70 1.18 8.21
CA ILE A 363 -17.96 0.27 7.10
C ILE A 363 -17.13 -0.98 7.36
N SER A 364 -17.81 -2.11 7.56
CA SER A 364 -17.14 -3.40 7.76
C SER A 364 -16.67 -3.96 6.43
N MET A 365 -15.40 -4.34 6.39
CA MET A 365 -14.72 -4.96 5.25
C MET A 365 -14.72 -6.48 5.41
N VAL A 366 -14.54 -7.19 4.30
CA VAL A 366 -14.47 -8.67 4.28
C VAL A 366 -13.20 -9.15 4.98
N GLU A 367 -12.12 -8.39 4.82
CA GLU A 367 -10.78 -8.73 5.29
C GLU A 367 -10.07 -7.52 5.92
N ARG A 368 -8.92 -7.80 6.56
CA ARG A 368 -8.07 -6.77 7.18
C ARG A 368 -7.69 -5.70 6.16
N VAL A 369 -7.75 -4.43 6.55
CA VAL A 369 -7.35 -3.32 5.68
C VAL A 369 -5.83 -3.13 5.73
N TYR A 370 -5.16 -3.04 4.58
CA TYR A 370 -3.71 -2.88 4.48
C TYR A 370 -3.26 -1.49 4.04
N SER A 371 -3.97 -0.88 3.09
CA SER A 371 -3.65 0.46 2.61
C SER A 371 -4.94 1.20 2.27
N LEU A 372 -4.88 2.52 2.44
CA LEU A 372 -5.98 3.44 2.26
C LEU A 372 -5.46 4.69 1.54
N ASP A 373 -6.17 5.10 0.50
CA ASP A 373 -6.06 6.45 -0.01
C ASP A 373 -7.45 7.08 -0.17
N VAL A 374 -7.56 8.38 0.13
CA VAL A 374 -8.85 9.09 0.12
C VAL A 374 -8.72 10.36 -0.70
N ARG A 375 -9.61 10.50 -1.68
CA ARG A 375 -9.78 11.70 -2.50
C ARG A 375 -11.26 11.94 -2.69
N TRP A 376 -11.81 12.94 -2.02
CA TRP A 376 -13.26 13.17 -2.06
C TRP A 376 -13.77 13.23 -3.51
N PRO A 377 -14.80 12.45 -3.87
CA PRO A 377 -15.69 11.66 -2.99
C PRO A 377 -15.32 10.17 -2.83
N ILE A 378 -14.17 9.72 -3.35
CA ILE A 378 -13.81 8.30 -3.42
C ILE A 378 -12.75 7.96 -2.36
N ALA A 379 -12.98 6.87 -1.63
CA ALA A 379 -11.96 6.20 -0.83
C ALA A 379 -11.58 4.86 -1.48
N ALA A 380 -10.29 4.59 -1.61
CA ALA A 380 -9.76 3.34 -2.12
C ALA A 380 -9.03 2.57 -1.02
N LEU A 381 -9.39 1.29 -0.87
CA LEU A 381 -8.91 0.42 0.19
C LEU A 381 -8.39 -0.88 -0.39
N SER A 382 -7.24 -1.35 0.09
CA SER A 382 -6.77 -2.72 -0.13
C SER A 382 -7.03 -3.57 1.10
N THR A 383 -7.38 -4.83 0.85
CA THR A 383 -7.57 -5.82 1.90
C THR A 383 -6.54 -6.94 1.81
N ALA A 384 -6.46 -7.77 2.85
CA ALA A 384 -5.58 -8.93 2.90
C ALA A 384 -5.90 -10.02 1.84
N SER A 385 -7.12 -10.04 1.30
CA SER A 385 -7.48 -10.93 0.19
C SER A 385 -6.73 -10.54 -1.09
N ALA A 386 -6.13 -11.54 -1.76
CA ALA A 386 -5.33 -11.29 -2.95
C ALA A 386 -6.13 -10.60 -4.05
N GLY A 387 -5.66 -9.42 -4.47
CA GLY A 387 -6.17 -8.70 -5.63
C GLY A 387 -7.46 -7.90 -5.42
N SER A 388 -8.07 -7.92 -4.24
CA SER A 388 -9.28 -7.13 -3.96
C SER A 388 -8.92 -5.69 -3.61
N VAL A 389 -9.44 -4.75 -4.40
CA VAL A 389 -9.46 -3.31 -4.08
C VAL A 389 -10.91 -2.89 -3.97
N PHE A 390 -11.24 -2.16 -2.91
CA PHE A 390 -12.58 -1.62 -2.68
C PHE A 390 -12.56 -0.12 -2.93
N LEU A 391 -13.52 0.34 -3.73
CA LEU A 391 -13.76 1.76 -3.96
C LEU A 391 -15.07 2.14 -3.29
N ILE A 392 -15.03 3.15 -2.44
CA ILE A 392 -16.19 3.60 -1.67
C ILE A 392 -16.50 5.01 -2.12
N ASP A 393 -17.69 5.22 -2.70
CA ASP A 393 -18.22 6.55 -2.95
C ASP A 393 -18.86 7.07 -1.65
N MET A 394 -18.16 7.99 -1.01
CA MET A 394 -18.53 8.57 0.28
C MET A 394 -19.79 9.44 0.20
N ARG A 395 -20.27 9.80 -1.00
CA ARG A 395 -21.57 10.48 -1.18
C ARG A 395 -22.74 9.51 -1.11
N LYS A 396 -22.53 8.26 -1.52
CA LYS A 396 -23.55 7.21 -1.61
C LYS A 396 -23.54 6.38 -0.34
N GLN A 397 -23.69 7.01 0.82
CA GLN A 397 -23.94 6.28 2.06
C GLN A 397 -25.39 5.78 2.05
N SER A 398 -25.62 4.60 1.47
CA SER A 398 -26.85 3.84 1.74
C SER A 398 -26.83 3.34 3.18
N SER A 399 -28.00 3.02 3.75
CA SER A 399 -28.12 2.38 5.06
C SER A 399 -28.46 0.89 4.86
N PRO A 400 -27.55 -0.06 5.16
CA PRO A 400 -26.15 0.11 5.62
C PRO A 400 -25.20 0.51 4.48
N PRO A 401 -24.06 1.16 4.79
CA PRO A 401 -23.13 1.64 3.77
C PRO A 401 -22.59 0.45 2.98
N GLN A 402 -23.15 0.21 1.81
CA GLN A 402 -22.60 -0.74 0.87
C GLN A 402 -21.43 -0.04 0.19
N ALA A 403 -20.19 -0.40 0.56
CA ALA A 403 -19.05 -0.20 -0.32
C ALA A 403 -19.47 -0.77 -1.68
N CYS A 404 -19.66 0.06 -2.71
CA CYS A 404 -19.90 -0.44 -4.06
C CYS A 404 -18.59 -1.11 -4.47
N PRO A 405 -18.45 -2.44 -4.33
CA PRO A 405 -17.18 -3.05 -4.60
C PRO A 405 -17.07 -3.03 -6.12
N VAL A 406 -16.34 -2.06 -6.65
CA VAL A 406 -15.63 -2.28 -7.90
C VAL A 406 -14.56 -3.30 -7.55
N HIS A 407 -14.97 -4.56 -7.39
CA HIS A 407 -14.11 -5.70 -7.18
C HIS A 407 -13.44 -5.98 -8.52
N ALA A 408 -12.53 -5.10 -8.89
CA ALA A 408 -11.61 -5.36 -9.97
C ALA A 408 -10.44 -6.12 -9.33
N GLN A 409 -10.20 -7.34 -9.82
CA GLN A 409 -8.95 -8.03 -9.52
C GLN A 409 -7.84 -7.33 -10.30
N ILE A 410 -7.45 -6.15 -9.81
CA ILE A 410 -6.52 -5.23 -10.49
C ILE A 410 -5.10 -5.83 -10.49
N ALA A 411 -4.76 -6.56 -9.43
CA ALA A 411 -3.49 -7.26 -9.28
C ALA A 411 -3.73 -8.75 -8.98
N ARG A 412 -2.85 -9.60 -9.52
CA ARG A 412 -2.88 -11.05 -9.24
C ARG A 412 -2.39 -11.36 -7.82
N TYR A 413 -1.50 -10.54 -7.29
CA TYR A 413 -0.86 -10.70 -5.98
C TYR A 413 -1.43 -9.72 -4.96
N PRO A 414 -1.24 -9.99 -3.66
CA PRO A 414 -1.73 -9.10 -2.61
C PRO A 414 -1.23 -7.66 -2.82
N PRO A 415 -2.13 -6.67 -2.75
CA PRO A 415 -1.75 -5.26 -2.77
C PRO A 415 -1.01 -4.87 -1.48
N ARG A 416 0.05 -4.07 -1.61
CA ARG A 416 0.83 -3.50 -0.51
C ARG A 416 0.53 -2.02 -0.29
N SER A 417 0.35 -1.27 -1.37
CA SER A 417 0.14 0.18 -1.37
C SER A 417 -0.90 0.57 -2.41
N ILE A 418 -1.66 1.64 -2.12
CA ILE A 418 -2.64 2.23 -3.04
C ILE A 418 -2.39 3.73 -3.15
N ALA A 419 -2.61 4.28 -4.34
CA ALA A 419 -2.65 5.72 -4.56
C ALA A 419 -3.80 6.08 -5.54
N LEU A 420 -4.67 6.99 -5.14
CA LEU A 420 -5.70 7.59 -5.97
C LEU A 420 -5.12 8.74 -6.79
N PHE A 421 -5.66 8.92 -7.98
CA PHE A 421 -5.23 10.00 -8.86
C PHE A 421 -5.54 11.37 -8.27
N PRO A 422 -4.64 12.35 -8.46
CA PRO A 422 -4.90 13.71 -8.02
C PRO A 422 -6.07 14.31 -8.84
N PRO A 423 -6.87 15.21 -8.25
CA PRO A 423 -8.08 15.76 -8.88
C PRO A 423 -7.78 16.49 -10.21
N LYS A 424 -6.64 17.17 -10.31
CA LYS A 424 -6.19 17.84 -11.54
C LYS A 424 -5.88 16.88 -12.68
N LEU A 425 -5.77 15.57 -12.41
CA LEU A 425 -5.41 14.59 -13.44
C LEU A 425 -6.57 14.34 -14.42
N PHE A 426 -7.81 14.49 -13.96
CA PHE A 426 -8.98 14.23 -14.76
C PHE A 426 -10.16 15.04 -14.19
N ASP A 427 -10.57 16.09 -14.89
CA ASP A 427 -11.81 16.83 -14.56
C ASP A 427 -13.07 15.93 -14.65
N GLU A 428 -12.98 14.74 -15.28
CA GLU A 428 -14.10 13.84 -15.55
C GLU A 428 -13.92 12.36 -15.11
N GLY A 429 -12.89 11.99 -14.35
CA GLY A 429 -12.85 10.62 -13.82
C GLY A 429 -11.64 10.21 -12.99
N ALA A 430 -11.91 9.55 -11.86
CA ALA A 430 -10.89 9.11 -10.92
C ALA A 430 -10.10 7.91 -11.47
N GLY A 431 -8.96 7.59 -10.85
CA GLY A 431 -8.22 6.37 -11.14
C GLY A 431 -7.46 5.92 -9.91
N VAL A 432 -7.05 4.65 -9.92
CA VAL A 432 -6.36 4.02 -8.80
C VAL A 432 -5.11 3.29 -9.28
N CYS A 433 -4.00 3.54 -8.59
CA CYS A 433 -2.76 2.78 -8.69
C CYS A 433 -2.68 1.79 -7.54
N VAL A 434 -2.28 0.56 -7.84
CA VAL A 434 -2.14 -0.52 -6.87
C VAL A 434 -0.76 -1.12 -6.99
N GLY A 435 0.04 -0.98 -5.95
CA GLY A 435 1.37 -1.58 -5.82
C GLY A 435 1.28 -2.94 -5.15
N SER A 436 2.01 -3.92 -5.67
CA SER A 436 1.97 -5.31 -5.19
C SER A 436 3.32 -5.79 -4.67
N TYR A 437 3.32 -6.91 -3.94
CA TYR A 437 4.54 -7.55 -3.46
C TYR A 437 5.45 -8.12 -4.58
N GLU A 438 4.97 -8.22 -5.82
CA GLU A 438 5.73 -8.81 -6.94
C GLU A 438 6.51 -7.78 -7.79
N GLY A 439 6.70 -6.56 -7.31
CA GLY A 439 7.36 -5.50 -8.07
C GLY A 439 6.55 -5.13 -9.32
N ARG A 440 5.26 -4.86 -9.12
CA ARG A 440 4.36 -4.33 -10.15
C ARG A 440 3.43 -3.28 -9.59
N VAL A 441 3.15 -2.31 -10.44
CA VAL A 441 2.07 -1.35 -10.24
C VAL A 441 1.03 -1.56 -11.34
N ALA A 442 -0.21 -1.70 -10.90
CA ALA A 442 -1.38 -1.78 -11.75
C ALA A 442 -2.12 -0.44 -11.69
N VAL A 443 -2.45 0.09 -12.87
CA VAL A 443 -3.11 1.38 -13.04
C VAL A 443 -4.49 1.12 -13.64
N HIS A 444 -5.53 1.56 -12.94
CA HIS A 444 -6.92 1.36 -13.34
C HIS A 444 -7.64 2.71 -13.43
N PHE A 445 -8.17 3.05 -14.61
CA PHE A 445 -8.91 4.28 -14.84
C PHE A 445 -10.40 4.06 -14.57
N LEU A 446 -10.98 4.82 -13.65
CA LEU A 446 -12.41 4.75 -13.32
C LEU A 446 -13.19 5.60 -14.31
N SER A 447 -14.30 5.07 -14.82
CA SER A 447 -15.25 5.85 -15.63
C SER A 447 -15.85 7.01 -14.83
N ALA A 448 -16.33 8.05 -15.52
CA ALA A 448 -17.00 9.23 -14.96
C ALA A 448 -18.10 8.92 -13.93
N ASP A 449 -18.75 7.76 -14.03
CA ASP A 449 -19.85 7.34 -13.14
C ASP A 449 -19.37 6.59 -11.87
N GLY A 450 -18.06 6.37 -11.69
CA GLY A 450 -17.49 5.54 -10.63
C GLY A 450 -17.79 4.04 -10.78
N VAL A 451 -18.34 3.64 -11.92
CA VAL A 451 -18.67 2.24 -12.29
C VAL A 451 -17.78 1.84 -13.47
N PRO A 452 -17.06 0.70 -13.42
CA PRO A 452 -16.28 0.23 -14.57
C PRO A 452 -17.21 0.03 -15.78
N LYS A 453 -17.10 0.90 -16.81
CA LYS A 453 -17.78 0.67 -18.09
C LYS A 453 -17.09 -0.48 -18.80
N THR A 454 -17.84 -1.54 -19.09
CA THR A 454 -17.41 -2.70 -19.88
C THR A 454 -17.32 -2.41 -21.38
N SER A 455 -17.41 -1.15 -21.80
CA SER A 455 -17.26 -0.73 -23.19
C SER A 455 -16.52 0.61 -23.33
N PRO A 456 -15.69 0.77 -24.37
CA PRO A 456 -14.93 2.00 -24.59
C PRO A 456 -15.88 3.12 -25.07
N ALA A 457 -16.20 4.07 -24.19
CA ALA A 457 -16.82 5.32 -24.61
C ALA A 457 -15.77 6.22 -25.26
N ALA A 458 -16.09 6.71 -26.47
CA ALA A 458 -15.22 7.54 -27.27
C ALA A 458 -15.13 8.99 -26.73
N SER A 459 -13.97 9.59 -27.02
CA SER A 459 -13.65 11.03 -27.03
C SER A 459 -13.69 11.80 -25.70
N SER A 460 -12.60 11.70 -24.95
CA SER A 460 -11.93 12.91 -24.41
C SER A 460 -10.55 12.97 -25.05
N GLY A 461 -10.02 14.15 -25.37
CA GLY A 461 -8.74 14.33 -26.09
C GLY A 461 -7.48 13.86 -25.34
N LEU A 462 -7.62 12.99 -24.35
CA LEU A 462 -6.53 12.34 -23.62
C LEU A 462 -6.21 10.98 -24.27
N PRO A 463 -4.93 10.54 -24.29
CA PRO A 463 -4.51 9.28 -24.93
C PRO A 463 -4.97 8.00 -24.20
N VAL A 464 -5.92 8.09 -23.25
CA VAL A 464 -6.30 7.01 -22.33
C VAL A 464 -7.79 6.66 -22.49
N LYS A 465 -8.11 5.36 -22.56
CA LYS A 465 -9.48 4.87 -22.60
C LYS A 465 -10.02 4.63 -21.18
N TRP A 466 -11.20 5.14 -20.87
CA TRP A 466 -11.89 4.86 -19.60
C TRP A 466 -12.12 3.35 -19.39
N GLY A 467 -11.93 2.86 -18.15
CA GLY A 467 -12.02 1.43 -17.83
C GLY A 467 -10.81 0.59 -18.26
N GLU A 468 -9.82 1.21 -18.93
CA GLU A 468 -8.57 0.54 -19.25
C GLU A 468 -7.79 0.23 -17.96
N THR A 469 -7.20 -0.96 -17.93
CA THR A 469 -6.24 -1.34 -16.90
C THR A 469 -4.95 -1.71 -17.58
N PHE A 470 -3.84 -1.13 -17.14
CA PHE A 470 -2.53 -1.58 -17.56
C PHE A 470 -1.62 -1.80 -16.35
N GLN A 471 -0.59 -2.59 -16.54
CA GLN A 471 0.37 -2.91 -15.49
C GLN A 471 1.78 -2.72 -16.01
N PHE A 472 2.68 -2.26 -15.16
CA PHE A 472 4.09 -2.18 -15.47
C PHE A 472 4.94 -2.78 -14.35
N LYS A 473 6.10 -3.30 -14.73
CA LYS A 473 7.07 -3.90 -13.81
C LYS A 473 7.96 -2.81 -13.23
N CYS A 474 8.21 -2.87 -11.93
CA CYS A 474 9.07 -1.96 -11.19
C CYS A 474 9.78 -2.75 -10.08
N HIS A 475 10.86 -2.21 -9.52
CA HIS A 475 11.58 -2.81 -8.38
C HIS A 475 11.98 -4.29 -8.62
N ARG A 476 12.81 -4.50 -9.64
CA ARG A 476 13.33 -5.82 -10.02
C ARG A 476 14.82 -5.73 -10.33
N SER A 477 15.61 -6.63 -9.78
CA SER A 477 17.04 -6.73 -10.09
C SER A 477 17.34 -8.03 -10.84
N LYS A 478 18.23 -7.96 -11.83
CA LYS A 478 18.73 -9.13 -12.54
C LYS A 478 20.10 -9.46 -11.99
N ALA A 479 20.21 -10.56 -11.25
CA ALA A 479 21.51 -11.08 -10.87
C ALA A 479 22.14 -11.85 -12.05
N PRO A 480 23.47 -11.78 -12.23
CA PRO A 480 24.15 -12.68 -13.15
C PRO A 480 23.87 -14.14 -12.75
N PRO A 481 23.78 -15.06 -13.73
CA PRO A 481 23.50 -16.46 -13.44
C PRO A 481 24.54 -17.03 -12.46
N LYS A 482 24.08 -17.75 -11.44
CA LYS A 482 24.97 -18.54 -10.57
C LYS A 482 25.61 -19.65 -11.41
N ALA A 483 26.86 -20.02 -11.07
CA ALA A 483 27.57 -21.11 -11.75
C ALA A 483 26.70 -22.38 -11.74
N GLY A 484 26.26 -22.83 -12.94
CA GLY A 484 25.43 -24.03 -13.11
C GLY A 484 23.98 -23.80 -13.56
N THR A 485 23.49 -22.56 -13.64
CA THR A 485 22.13 -22.26 -14.16
C THR A 485 22.19 -21.39 -15.42
N SER A 486 21.48 -21.78 -16.48
CA SER A 486 21.47 -21.09 -17.79
C SER A 486 20.61 -19.82 -17.84
N GLN A 487 19.81 -19.54 -16.81
CA GLN A 487 18.90 -18.38 -16.76
C GLN A 487 19.37 -17.40 -15.67
N PRO A 488 19.37 -16.08 -15.94
CA PRO A 488 19.58 -15.07 -14.91
C PRO A 488 18.45 -15.16 -13.88
N VAL A 489 18.79 -15.11 -12.60
CA VAL A 489 17.80 -15.10 -11.51
C VAL A 489 17.31 -13.65 -11.36
N GLU A 490 16.04 -13.41 -11.66
CA GLU A 490 15.38 -12.13 -11.43
C GLU A 490 14.86 -12.10 -9.99
N THR A 491 15.37 -11.18 -9.18
CA THR A 491 14.87 -10.93 -7.82
C THR A 491 13.77 -9.87 -7.89
N LEU A 492 12.61 -10.20 -7.32
CA LEU A 492 11.45 -9.32 -7.24
C LEU A 492 11.38 -8.68 -5.86
N TYR A 493 11.09 -7.38 -5.81
CA TYR A 493 10.95 -6.62 -4.58
C TYR A 493 9.54 -6.04 -4.47
N ALA A 494 9.05 -5.86 -3.24
CA ALA A 494 7.71 -5.34 -3.02
C ALA A 494 7.65 -3.84 -3.32
N VAL A 495 6.50 -3.37 -3.83
CA VAL A 495 6.20 -1.93 -3.94
C VAL A 495 5.64 -1.46 -2.60
N THR A 496 6.52 -0.95 -1.76
CA THR A 496 6.24 -0.59 -0.36
C THR A 496 5.33 0.62 -0.23
N SER A 497 5.58 1.67 -1.00
CA SER A 497 4.83 2.93 -0.97
C SER A 497 4.78 3.61 -2.33
N MET A 498 3.74 4.43 -2.54
CA MET A 498 3.50 5.16 -3.77
C MET A 498 2.92 6.54 -3.46
N ALA A 499 3.34 7.56 -4.21
CA ALA A 499 2.82 8.91 -4.08
C ALA A 499 2.81 9.63 -5.43
N PHE A 500 1.70 10.30 -5.75
CA PHE A 500 1.63 11.19 -6.90
C PHE A 500 2.33 12.52 -6.61
N HIS A 501 2.98 13.07 -7.63
CA HIS A 501 3.46 14.45 -7.56
C HIS A 501 2.25 15.40 -7.54
N PRO A 502 2.18 16.36 -6.62
CA PRO A 502 0.99 17.20 -6.43
C PRO A 502 0.73 18.18 -7.58
N THR A 503 1.79 18.63 -8.26
CA THR A 503 1.72 19.66 -9.32
C THR A 503 2.02 19.13 -10.73
N ARG A 504 2.72 17.99 -10.85
CA ARG A 504 3.13 17.43 -12.15
C ARG A 504 2.13 16.35 -12.56
N PHE A 505 1.43 16.64 -13.64
CA PHE A 505 0.39 15.78 -14.17
C PHE A 505 0.95 14.40 -14.56
N GLY A 506 0.41 13.35 -13.99
CA GLY A 506 0.71 11.95 -14.34
C GLY A 506 2.01 11.42 -13.72
N ALA A 507 2.71 12.22 -12.92
CA ALA A 507 3.96 11.80 -12.29
C ALA A 507 3.67 10.99 -11.01
N LEU A 508 4.06 9.72 -11.00
CA LEU A 508 3.94 8.80 -9.88
C LEU A 508 5.33 8.39 -9.39
N ALA A 509 5.61 8.55 -8.10
CA ALA A 509 6.77 7.96 -7.46
C ALA A 509 6.41 6.60 -6.85
N THR A 510 7.28 5.62 -7.04
CA THR A 510 7.18 4.29 -6.42
C THR A 510 8.44 4.01 -5.62
N ALA A 511 8.26 3.50 -4.40
CA ALA A 511 9.34 3.00 -3.55
C ALA A 511 9.25 1.49 -3.42
N GLY A 512 10.41 0.85 -3.21
CA GLY A 512 10.46 -0.60 -3.05
C GLY A 512 11.47 -1.10 -2.04
N SER A 513 11.36 -2.39 -1.76
CA SER A 513 12.29 -3.14 -0.89
C SER A 513 13.70 -3.26 -1.47
N ASP A 514 13.90 -2.88 -2.74
CA ASP A 514 15.21 -2.79 -3.38
C ASP A 514 16.02 -1.56 -2.96
N GLY A 515 15.40 -0.63 -2.21
CA GLY A 515 16.03 0.62 -1.80
C GLY A 515 15.99 1.71 -2.86
N GLU A 516 15.23 1.51 -3.93
CA GLU A 516 15.09 2.46 -5.02
C GLU A 516 13.80 3.26 -4.91
N VAL A 517 13.85 4.51 -5.38
CA VAL A 517 12.66 5.31 -5.66
C VAL A 517 12.67 5.68 -7.13
N MET A 518 11.64 5.27 -7.85
CA MET A 518 11.50 5.49 -9.29
C MET A 518 10.36 6.47 -9.57
N LEU A 519 10.54 7.36 -10.54
CA LEU A 519 9.53 8.29 -11.01
C LEU A 519 9.01 7.85 -12.39
N TRP A 520 7.70 7.86 -12.55
CA TRP A 520 7.00 7.36 -13.73
C TRP A 520 6.02 8.39 -14.25
N ASP A 521 5.85 8.46 -15.57
CA ASP A 521 4.75 9.14 -16.22
C ASP A 521 3.70 8.08 -16.60
N ILE A 522 2.60 8.03 -15.84
CA ILE A 522 1.55 7.02 -16.06
C ILE A 522 0.74 7.28 -17.32
N VAL A 523 0.73 8.52 -17.83
CA VAL A 523 -0.02 8.90 -19.03
C VAL A 523 0.78 8.50 -20.27
N LYS A 524 2.09 8.77 -20.27
CA LYS A 524 3.01 8.35 -21.34
C LYS A 524 3.50 6.91 -21.19
N ARG A 525 3.20 6.25 -20.08
CA ARG A 525 3.59 4.86 -19.75
C ARG A 525 5.10 4.65 -19.80
N MET A 526 5.87 5.60 -19.27
CA MET A 526 7.32 5.55 -19.29
C MET A 526 7.96 5.87 -17.93
N LYS A 527 9.14 5.29 -17.69
CA LYS A 527 10.00 5.68 -16.56
C LYS A 527 10.61 7.05 -16.88
N LEU A 528 10.45 8.02 -15.98
CA LEU A 528 11.05 9.35 -16.11
C LEU A 528 12.47 9.34 -15.56
N SER A 529 12.63 8.92 -14.31
CA SER A 529 13.90 8.97 -13.61
C SER A 529 13.97 7.95 -12.48
N GLN A 530 15.17 7.76 -11.95
CA GLN A 530 15.41 7.06 -10.69
C GLN A 530 15.92 8.09 -9.70
N LEU A 531 15.09 8.44 -8.72
CA LEU A 531 15.34 9.51 -7.77
C LEU A 531 16.29 9.07 -6.66
N VAL A 532 16.12 7.83 -6.19
CA VAL A 532 16.95 7.25 -5.13
C VAL A 532 17.58 5.96 -5.65
N GLN A 533 18.89 5.85 -5.43
CA GLN A 533 19.68 4.65 -5.71
C GLN A 533 19.93 3.86 -4.42
N PRO A 534 20.11 2.53 -4.53
CA PRO A 534 20.45 1.71 -3.38
C PRO A 534 21.85 2.06 -2.89
N ALA A 535 22.10 1.90 -1.59
CA ALA A 535 23.41 2.14 -1.02
C ALA A 535 24.45 1.19 -1.64
N ALA A 536 25.61 1.72 -2.05
CA ALA A 536 26.66 0.91 -2.66
C ALA A 536 27.33 0.02 -1.59
N GLY A 537 27.38 -1.30 -1.83
CA GLY A 537 28.24 -2.22 -1.06
C GLY A 537 27.62 -2.92 0.15
N GLY A 538 26.29 -3.06 0.23
CA GLY A 538 25.60 -3.81 1.30
C GLY A 538 24.33 -4.51 0.82
N PRO A 539 23.64 -5.29 1.69
CA PRO A 539 22.29 -5.77 1.40
C PRO A 539 21.35 -4.58 1.14
N PRO A 540 20.38 -4.71 0.20
CA PRO A 540 19.46 -3.62 -0.08
C PRO A 540 18.64 -3.29 1.16
N VAL A 541 18.63 -2.00 1.51
CA VAL A 541 17.77 -1.44 2.57
C VAL A 541 16.50 -0.96 1.89
N GLY A 542 15.34 -1.38 2.38
CA GLY A 542 14.05 -0.98 1.81
C GLY A 542 13.75 0.51 1.99
N VAL A 543 12.82 1.01 1.18
CA VAL A 543 12.21 2.33 1.37
C VAL A 543 10.75 2.13 1.75
N PRO A 544 10.38 2.00 3.03
CA PRO A 544 9.01 1.60 3.41
C PRO A 544 7.96 2.68 3.16
N ALA A 545 8.34 3.96 3.22
CA ALA A 545 7.42 5.08 3.08
C ALA A 545 8.03 6.24 2.28
N ILE A 546 7.20 6.91 1.48
CA ILE A 546 7.53 8.13 0.76
C ILE A 546 6.39 9.13 0.85
N ALA A 547 6.71 10.42 0.81
CA ALA A 547 5.72 11.50 0.78
C ALA A 547 6.27 12.70 0.00
N PHE A 548 5.41 13.36 -0.79
CA PHE A 548 5.73 14.64 -1.41
C PHE A 548 5.25 15.80 -0.54
N SER A 549 6.06 16.85 -0.47
CA SER A 549 5.63 18.18 -0.02
C SER A 549 4.48 18.70 -0.89
N ARG A 550 3.68 19.64 -0.40
CA ARG A 550 2.53 20.19 -1.14
C ARG A 550 2.90 20.75 -2.52
N THR A 551 4.04 21.40 -2.66
CA THR A 551 4.49 21.94 -3.95
C THR A 551 5.09 20.88 -4.87
N GLY A 552 5.55 19.77 -4.27
CA GLY A 552 6.28 18.69 -4.94
C GLY A 552 7.79 18.95 -5.06
N ASP A 553 8.27 20.07 -4.54
CA ASP A 553 9.70 20.44 -4.58
C ASP A 553 10.57 19.55 -3.69
N LEU A 554 9.97 18.94 -2.67
CA LEU A 554 10.62 18.02 -1.74
C LEU A 554 9.92 16.67 -1.77
N LEU A 555 10.72 15.61 -1.77
CA LEU A 555 10.34 14.23 -1.57
C LEU A 555 11.00 13.72 -0.28
N ALA A 556 10.21 13.35 0.70
CA ALA A 556 10.68 12.63 1.87
C ALA A 556 10.60 11.12 1.61
N PHE A 557 11.60 10.38 2.07
CA PHE A 557 11.62 8.93 2.02
C PHE A 557 12.37 8.37 3.24
N ALA A 558 11.90 7.24 3.74
CA ALA A 558 12.59 6.52 4.81
C ALA A 558 13.54 5.47 4.23
N ARG A 559 14.70 5.27 4.87
CA ARG A 559 15.57 4.12 4.62
C ARG A 559 15.60 3.32 5.90
N SER A 560 14.89 2.20 5.90
CA SER A 560 14.79 1.33 7.06
C SER A 560 14.44 -0.09 6.63
N ASP A 561 14.57 -1.04 7.56
CA ASP A 561 14.09 -2.39 7.29
C ASP A 561 12.57 -2.39 7.09
N ASP A 562 12.11 -3.12 6.07
CA ASP A 562 10.70 -3.24 5.72
C ASP A 562 10.16 -4.65 6.00
N TRP A 563 10.95 -5.45 6.75
CA TRP A 563 10.69 -6.84 7.11
C TRP A 563 10.55 -7.79 5.90
N SER A 564 10.97 -7.38 4.70
CA SER A 564 10.78 -8.15 3.47
C SER A 564 11.56 -9.48 3.46
N GLY A 565 12.75 -9.52 4.06
CA GLY A 565 13.53 -10.75 4.29
C GLY A 565 13.36 -11.36 5.67
N GLY A 566 12.39 -10.88 6.46
CA GLY A 566 12.12 -11.33 7.83
C GLY A 566 13.28 -11.10 8.80
N GLU A 567 13.22 -11.80 9.94
CA GLU A 567 14.13 -11.61 11.08
C GLU A 567 15.62 -11.81 10.71
N GLU A 568 15.93 -12.70 9.76
CA GLU A 568 17.30 -12.89 9.30
C GLU A 568 17.86 -11.64 8.61
N GLN A 569 17.08 -10.99 7.76
CA GLN A 569 17.49 -9.76 7.10
C GLN A 569 17.64 -8.63 8.13
N TYR A 570 16.69 -8.48 9.04
CA TYR A 570 16.75 -7.50 10.12
C TYR A 570 18.05 -7.64 10.93
N LYS A 571 18.41 -8.87 11.34
CA LYS A 571 19.68 -9.14 12.04
C LYS A 571 20.91 -8.87 11.18
N ARG A 572 20.86 -9.15 9.88
CA ARG A 572 21.97 -8.86 8.94
C ARG A 572 22.16 -7.35 8.74
N LEU A 573 21.08 -6.59 8.68
CA LEU A 573 21.15 -5.12 8.59
C LEU A 573 21.71 -4.53 9.88
N GLY A 574 21.24 -5.01 11.04
CA GLY A 574 21.78 -4.62 12.34
C GLY A 574 23.27 -4.93 12.49
N SER A 575 23.73 -6.11 12.07
CA SER A 575 25.15 -6.47 12.12
C SER A 575 26.02 -5.71 11.11
N ALA A 576 25.43 -5.25 9.99
CA ALA A 576 26.07 -4.35 9.04
C ALA A 576 26.15 -2.89 9.53
N GLY A 577 25.63 -2.59 10.74
CA GLY A 577 25.61 -1.24 11.30
C GLY A 577 24.64 -0.30 10.58
N HIS A 578 23.62 -0.84 9.92
CA HIS A 578 22.57 -0.04 9.29
C HIS A 578 21.85 0.81 10.34
N ARG A 579 21.45 2.02 9.95
CA ARG A 579 20.64 2.93 10.76
C ARG A 579 19.40 3.32 9.98
N ASP A 580 18.27 3.27 10.66
CA ASP A 580 17.00 3.75 10.13
C ASP A 580 17.04 5.27 10.05
N ASP A 581 16.89 5.80 8.84
CA ASP A 581 17.02 7.23 8.57
C ASP A 581 15.79 7.76 7.83
N VAL A 582 15.40 9.00 8.14
CA VAL A 582 14.44 9.77 7.34
C VAL A 582 15.22 10.77 6.50
N MET A 583 15.03 10.71 5.19
CA MET A 583 15.77 11.50 4.21
C MET A 583 14.81 12.41 3.46
N VAL A 584 15.31 13.57 3.05
CA VAL A 584 14.58 14.51 2.20
C VAL A 584 15.42 14.85 0.98
N LEU A 585 14.83 14.70 -0.19
CA LEU A 585 15.41 14.99 -1.49
C LEU A 585 14.70 16.19 -2.10
N ALA A 586 15.47 17.18 -2.55
CA ALA A 586 14.94 18.21 -3.42
C ALA A 586 14.69 17.62 -4.81
N VAL A 587 13.46 17.67 -5.28
CA VAL A 587 13.07 17.28 -6.62
C VAL A 587 13.07 18.54 -7.47
N PRO A 588 14.08 18.76 -8.33
CA PRO A 588 14.14 19.96 -9.13
C PRO A 588 12.94 20.01 -10.08
N PRO A 589 12.36 21.18 -10.31
CA PRO A 589 11.15 21.34 -11.11
C PRO A 589 11.36 21.02 -12.59
N GLU A 590 12.55 20.65 -13.05
CA GLU A 590 12.84 20.21 -14.42
C GLU A 590 12.65 18.70 -14.61
N GLN A 591 12.87 17.90 -13.55
CA GLN A 591 12.62 16.45 -13.51
C GLN A 591 11.12 16.15 -13.44
#